data_AF-A0A2N1VI09-F1
#
_entry.id   AF-A0A2N1VI09-F1
#
_cell.length_a   1.000
_cell.length_b   1.000
_cell.length_c   1.000
_cell.angle_alpha   90.00
_cell.angle_beta   90.00
_cell.angle_gamma   90.00
#
_symmetry.space_group_name_H-M   'P 1'
#
loop_
_entity.id
_entity.type
_entity.pdbx_description
1 polymer ?
#
loop_
_entity_poly.entity_id
_entity_poly.type
_entity_poly.pdbx_seq_one_letter_code
_entity_poly.pdbx_strand_id
1 'polypeptide(L)'
;MITNFKDYIYKWAFLNLLILFILSANVSITASDDGLKETLIQKLSSNGFENLRLKIIDKNVIIAYENRVYRFDVDGVKEVLKIISPELSADQKITLIPLNRKIPLIVIEADVSDCINYFDEKLSGKEFADRLRININSDAIFEQISGEELNNSSSFRFDIVLKPQINFVFGPYVKPVISQVNLVPGIKTSWWKGMNINYEVIIPVINEFGNREDSIRPGIMAVNQVVRLENDFFISASAGYFTQNRYGLDIDFRKYFMNGDMILNLNLGTTSIASFSGMTKLYYYDAFKITGSASIEYRIPAYDLTLGITAGKFLMGDESFRFDINREFNEIEIGFFAIRSRDGISNGGINISIPLFPSHYWKPAAVRLKSDEIFYWSYLVKSDSDQLIGLRYNTGSRLGIYNKKLNPSFIRNIFSRN
;
A
#
# COMPACT_ATOMS: atom_id res chain seq x y z
N MET A 1 3.37 -82.51 4.69
CA MET A 1 3.46 -81.07 5.04
C MET A 1 4.22 -80.41 3.89
N ILE A 2 3.79 -79.25 3.39
CA ILE A 2 4.20 -78.58 2.12
C ILE A 2 3.32 -78.97 0.90
N THR A 3 2.02 -78.75 1.04
CA THR A 3 1.08 -78.52 -0.08
C THR A 3 0.25 -77.30 0.31
N ASN A 4 0.76 -76.08 0.06
CA ASN A 4 -0.05 -74.84 0.09
C ASN A 4 0.70 -73.53 -0.26
N PHE A 5 1.95 -73.57 -0.74
CA PHE A 5 2.68 -72.31 -0.98
C PHE A 5 2.41 -71.67 -2.35
N LYS A 6 2.02 -72.46 -3.38
CA LYS A 6 1.75 -71.93 -4.73
C LYS A 6 0.39 -71.22 -4.84
N ASP A 7 -0.65 -71.69 -4.15
CA ASP A 7 -2.00 -71.08 -4.22
C ASP A 7 -2.09 -69.71 -3.52
N TYR A 8 -1.19 -69.44 -2.57
CA TYR A 8 -1.11 -68.13 -1.92
C TYR A 8 -0.51 -67.04 -2.82
N ILE A 9 0.47 -67.39 -3.66
CA ILE A 9 1.16 -66.45 -4.55
C ILE A 9 0.23 -66.00 -5.69
N TYR A 10 -0.56 -66.90 -6.26
CA TYR A 10 -1.53 -66.53 -7.31
C TYR A 10 -2.69 -65.68 -6.77
N LYS A 11 -3.17 -65.95 -5.55
CA LYS A 11 -4.21 -65.11 -4.92
C LYS A 11 -3.71 -63.70 -4.58
N TRP A 12 -2.46 -63.56 -4.12
CA TRP A 12 -1.85 -62.25 -3.85
C TRP A 12 -1.52 -61.48 -5.12
N ALA A 13 -1.08 -62.14 -6.19
CA ALA A 13 -0.85 -61.49 -7.48
C ALA A 13 -2.15 -60.99 -8.10
N PHE A 14 -3.24 -61.77 -8.01
CA PHE A 14 -4.55 -61.37 -8.53
C PHE A 14 -5.18 -60.23 -7.70
N LEU A 15 -5.00 -60.24 -6.37
CA LEU A 15 -5.47 -59.16 -5.50
C LEU A 15 -4.72 -57.85 -5.77
N ASN A 16 -3.40 -57.90 -5.99
CA ASN A 16 -2.61 -56.71 -6.34
C ASN A 16 -2.93 -56.19 -7.75
N LEU A 17 -3.17 -57.07 -8.73
CA LEU A 17 -3.62 -56.66 -10.06
C LEU A 17 -5.04 -56.09 -10.04
N LEU A 18 -5.94 -56.60 -9.20
CA LEU A 18 -7.28 -56.05 -9.02
C LEU A 18 -7.24 -54.68 -8.32
N ILE A 19 -6.36 -54.48 -7.34
CA ILE A 19 -6.13 -53.18 -6.68
C ILE A 19 -5.52 -52.16 -7.67
N LEU A 20 -4.58 -52.58 -8.52
CA LEU A 20 -4.02 -51.74 -9.60
C LEU A 20 -5.04 -51.43 -10.71
N PHE A 21 -5.98 -52.33 -11.00
CA PHE A 21 -7.04 -52.11 -11.98
C PHE A 21 -8.17 -51.21 -11.43
N ILE A 22 -8.49 -51.31 -10.13
CA ILE A 22 -9.43 -50.40 -9.47
C ILE A 22 -8.83 -48.99 -9.27
N LEU A 23 -7.50 -48.86 -9.16
CA LEU A 23 -6.80 -47.56 -9.15
C LEU A 23 -6.66 -46.90 -10.53
N SER A 24 -6.90 -47.62 -11.63
CA SER A 24 -6.79 -47.09 -13.00
C SER A 24 -8.13 -46.95 -13.73
N ALA A 25 -9.23 -47.39 -13.13
CA ALA A 25 -10.57 -47.27 -13.70
C ALA A 25 -11.32 -46.08 -13.10
N ASN A 26 -11.50 -45.03 -13.91
CA ASN A 26 -12.37 -43.87 -13.72
C ASN A 26 -11.87 -42.78 -12.76
N VAL A 27 -10.83 -42.07 -13.16
CA VAL A 27 -10.85 -40.60 -13.00
C VAL A 27 -11.29 -40.03 -14.35
N SER A 28 -12.59 -39.84 -14.49
CA SER A 28 -13.08 -38.85 -15.46
C SER A 28 -12.63 -37.50 -14.93
N ILE A 29 -11.57 -36.93 -15.52
CA ILE A 29 -11.14 -35.55 -15.25
C ILE A 29 -12.25 -34.65 -15.81
N THR A 30 -13.28 -34.43 -15.01
CA THR A 30 -13.90 -33.11 -14.99
C THR A 30 -12.82 -32.20 -14.44
N ALA A 31 -12.41 -31.17 -15.19
CA ALA A 31 -11.63 -30.10 -14.60
C ALA A 31 -12.52 -29.50 -13.50
N SER A 32 -12.33 -29.94 -12.25
CA SER A 32 -13.07 -29.44 -11.11
C SER A 32 -12.67 -27.99 -10.88
N ASP A 33 -13.57 -27.20 -10.30
CA ASP A 33 -13.28 -25.83 -9.85
C ASP A 33 -12.00 -25.78 -8.99
N ASP A 34 -11.70 -26.87 -8.27
CA ASP A 34 -10.46 -27.04 -7.49
C ASP A 34 -9.19 -27.06 -8.36
N GLY A 35 -9.19 -27.72 -9.52
CA GLY A 35 -8.02 -27.76 -10.41
C GLY A 35 -7.72 -26.41 -11.06
N LEU A 36 -8.77 -25.67 -11.43
CA LEU A 36 -8.61 -24.28 -11.92
C LEU A 36 -8.11 -23.37 -10.80
N LYS A 37 -8.67 -23.48 -9.59
CA LYS A 37 -8.24 -22.71 -8.41
C LYS A 37 -6.77 -22.92 -8.09
N GLU A 38 -6.29 -24.17 -8.07
CA GLU A 38 -4.88 -24.48 -7.85
C GLU A 38 -3.98 -23.86 -8.94
N THR A 39 -4.38 -23.97 -10.21
CA THR A 39 -3.63 -23.41 -11.34
C THR A 39 -3.49 -21.88 -11.23
N LEU A 40 -4.58 -21.18 -10.91
CA LEU A 40 -4.60 -19.73 -10.75
C LEU A 40 -3.74 -19.29 -9.54
N ILE A 41 -3.86 -19.97 -8.40
CA ILE A 41 -3.06 -19.68 -7.20
C ILE A 41 -1.56 -19.89 -7.51
N GLN A 42 -1.19 -20.96 -8.20
CA GLN A 42 0.18 -21.23 -8.59
C GLN A 42 0.74 -20.16 -9.54
N LYS A 43 -0.03 -19.74 -10.57
CA LYS A 43 0.39 -18.69 -11.51
C LYS A 43 0.59 -17.35 -10.81
N LEU A 44 -0.33 -16.94 -9.95
CA LEU A 44 -0.22 -15.68 -9.21
C LEU A 44 0.93 -15.71 -8.18
N SER A 45 1.06 -16.81 -7.42
CA SER A 45 2.17 -16.99 -6.46
C SER A 45 3.53 -16.97 -7.15
N SER A 46 3.64 -17.65 -8.30
CA SER A 46 4.86 -17.68 -9.10
C SER A 46 5.23 -16.31 -9.65
N ASN A 47 4.27 -15.41 -9.83
CA ASN A 47 4.51 -14.00 -10.19
C ASN A 47 4.74 -13.08 -8.97
N GLY A 48 4.73 -13.63 -7.76
CA GLY A 48 5.10 -12.94 -6.51
C GLY A 48 3.95 -12.22 -5.80
N PHE A 49 2.70 -12.41 -6.23
CA PHE A 49 1.53 -11.92 -5.50
C PHE A 49 1.32 -12.73 -4.21
N GLU A 50 1.04 -12.05 -3.10
CA GLU A 50 0.89 -12.66 -1.77
C GLU A 50 -0.56 -12.58 -1.27
N ASN A 51 -0.85 -13.23 -0.15
CA ASN A 51 -2.15 -13.23 0.53
C ASN A 51 -3.32 -13.59 -0.40
N LEU A 52 -3.10 -14.62 -1.21
CA LEU A 52 -4.04 -15.05 -2.23
C LEU A 52 -5.21 -15.79 -1.59
N ARG A 53 -6.43 -15.43 -2.02
CA ARG A 53 -7.64 -16.21 -1.79
C ARG A 53 -8.43 -16.26 -3.08
N LEU A 54 -9.06 -17.40 -3.34
CA LEU A 54 -9.79 -17.63 -4.57
C LEU A 54 -11.09 -18.38 -4.28
N LYS A 55 -12.19 -17.89 -4.84
CA LYS A 55 -13.50 -18.54 -4.83
C LYS A 55 -14.16 -18.41 -6.19
N ILE A 56 -14.74 -19.50 -6.68
CA ILE A 56 -15.54 -19.53 -7.91
C ILE A 56 -17.00 -19.67 -7.48
N ILE A 57 -17.85 -18.76 -7.93
CA ILE A 57 -19.30 -18.78 -7.69
C ILE A 57 -19.98 -18.61 -9.04
N ASP A 58 -20.65 -19.67 -9.51
CA ASP A 58 -21.23 -19.74 -10.85
C ASP A 58 -20.19 -19.39 -11.94
N LYS A 59 -20.36 -18.26 -12.61
CA LYS A 59 -19.44 -17.75 -13.63
C LYS A 59 -18.50 -16.65 -13.13
N ASN A 60 -18.48 -16.36 -11.84
CA ASN A 60 -17.66 -15.30 -11.26
C ASN A 60 -16.45 -15.89 -10.51
N VAL A 61 -15.25 -15.47 -10.91
CA VAL A 61 -13.99 -15.83 -10.26
C VAL A 61 -13.55 -14.68 -9.37
N ILE A 62 -13.70 -14.85 -8.06
CA ILE A 62 -13.35 -13.85 -7.05
C ILE A 62 -11.92 -14.14 -6.56
N ILE A 63 -11.04 -13.14 -6.64
CA ILE A 63 -9.63 -13.25 -6.26
C ILE A 63 -9.26 -12.09 -5.36
N ALA A 64 -8.83 -12.39 -4.13
CA ALA A 64 -8.15 -11.43 -3.28
C ALA A 64 -6.63 -11.63 -3.38
N TYR A 65 -5.87 -10.54 -3.50
CA TYR A 65 -4.41 -10.62 -3.64
C TYR A 65 -3.72 -9.37 -3.08
N GLU A 66 -2.48 -9.51 -2.62
CA GLU A 66 -1.63 -8.42 -2.19
C GLU A 66 -0.48 -8.22 -3.18
N ASN A 67 -0.43 -7.03 -3.79
CA ASN A 67 0.71 -6.64 -4.62
C ASN A 67 1.85 -6.11 -3.74
N ARG A 68 3.01 -6.77 -3.85
CA ARG A 68 4.29 -6.31 -3.27
C ARG A 68 5.44 -6.33 -4.28
N VAL A 69 5.14 -6.61 -5.55
CA VAL A 69 6.13 -6.77 -6.62
C VAL A 69 6.16 -5.51 -7.49
N TYR A 70 4.99 -4.99 -7.86
CA TYR A 70 4.87 -3.77 -8.64
C TYR A 70 4.82 -2.57 -7.70
N ARG A 71 5.64 -1.55 -7.95
CA ARG A 71 5.64 -0.29 -7.20
C ARG A 71 4.30 0.44 -7.27
N PHE A 72 3.61 0.32 -8.41
CA PHE A 72 2.32 0.94 -8.66
C PHE A 72 1.22 -0.12 -8.70
N ASP A 73 0.24 -0.04 -7.79
CA ASP A 73 -0.78 -1.09 -7.67
C ASP A 73 -1.72 -1.19 -8.87
N VAL A 74 -1.88 -0.12 -9.66
CA VAL A 74 -2.63 -0.19 -10.92
C VAL A 74 -1.93 -1.11 -11.93
N ASP A 75 -0.59 -1.12 -11.97
CA ASP A 75 0.16 -2.06 -12.79
C ASP A 75 0.02 -3.48 -12.24
N GLY A 76 -0.04 -3.64 -10.90
CA GLY A 76 -0.37 -4.90 -10.26
C GLY A 76 -1.75 -5.44 -10.68
N VAL A 77 -2.78 -4.59 -10.75
CA VAL A 77 -4.12 -4.95 -11.26
C VAL A 77 -4.03 -5.42 -12.71
N LYS A 78 -3.38 -4.65 -13.58
CA LYS A 78 -3.19 -5.00 -15.00
C LYS A 78 -2.53 -6.36 -15.14
N GLU A 79 -1.47 -6.61 -14.39
CA GLU A 79 -0.74 -7.87 -14.45
C GLU A 79 -1.58 -9.05 -13.96
N VAL A 80 -2.34 -8.89 -12.86
CA VAL A 80 -3.25 -9.96 -12.40
C VAL A 80 -4.28 -10.30 -13.47
N LEU A 81 -4.94 -9.31 -14.07
CA LEU A 81 -5.91 -9.53 -15.16
C LEU A 81 -5.25 -10.24 -16.36
N LYS A 82 -4.02 -9.84 -16.73
CA LYS A 82 -3.26 -10.44 -17.82
C LYS A 82 -2.90 -11.90 -17.56
N ILE A 83 -2.55 -12.25 -16.33
CA ILE A 83 -2.20 -13.63 -15.94
C ILE A 83 -3.41 -14.56 -15.94
N ILE A 84 -4.55 -14.10 -15.44
CA ILE A 84 -5.72 -14.97 -15.19
C ILE A 84 -6.69 -15.02 -16.36
N SER A 85 -6.86 -13.94 -17.12
CA SER A 85 -7.89 -13.89 -18.18
C SER A 85 -7.73 -14.98 -19.25
N PRO A 86 -6.52 -15.42 -19.67
CA PRO A 86 -6.37 -16.51 -20.64
C PRO A 86 -6.75 -17.89 -20.10
N GLU A 87 -6.86 -18.04 -18.77
CA GLU A 87 -7.18 -19.30 -18.10
C GLU A 87 -8.68 -19.50 -17.89
N LEU A 88 -9.48 -18.48 -18.21
CA LEU A 88 -10.91 -18.42 -17.95
C LEU A 88 -11.71 -18.45 -19.25
N SER A 89 -12.95 -18.92 -19.16
CA SER A 89 -13.89 -18.91 -20.29
C SER A 89 -14.39 -17.48 -20.54
N ALA A 90 -14.58 -17.11 -21.81
CA ALA A 90 -14.93 -15.75 -22.20
C ALA A 90 -16.27 -15.22 -21.64
N ASP A 91 -17.16 -16.12 -21.23
CA ASP A 91 -18.45 -15.83 -20.60
C ASP A 91 -18.40 -15.70 -19.07
N GLN A 92 -17.22 -15.87 -18.47
CA GLN A 92 -16.97 -15.66 -17.04
C GLN A 92 -16.68 -14.19 -16.72
N LYS A 93 -16.76 -13.89 -15.41
CA LYS A 93 -16.42 -12.60 -14.80
C LYS A 93 -15.26 -12.77 -13.84
N ILE A 94 -14.47 -11.72 -13.71
CA ILE A 94 -13.39 -11.62 -12.75
C ILE A 94 -13.78 -10.56 -11.73
N THR A 95 -13.65 -10.88 -10.44
CA THR A 95 -13.75 -9.92 -9.34
C THR A 95 -12.44 -9.89 -8.57
N LEU A 96 -11.69 -8.80 -8.69
CA LEU A 96 -10.41 -8.59 -8.01
C LEU A 96 -10.58 -7.76 -6.75
N ILE A 97 -9.92 -8.20 -5.67
CA ILE A 97 -9.87 -7.51 -4.38
C ILE A 97 -8.40 -7.28 -3.98
N PRO A 98 -7.79 -6.16 -4.41
CA PRO A 98 -6.45 -5.79 -3.97
C PRO A 98 -6.40 -5.57 -2.46
N LEU A 99 -5.37 -6.13 -1.83
CA LEU A 99 -5.13 -6.08 -0.39
C LEU A 99 -3.89 -5.23 -0.08
N ASN A 100 -3.91 -4.58 1.09
CA ASN A 100 -2.71 -4.06 1.73
C ASN A 100 -2.68 -4.58 3.18
N ARG A 101 -1.61 -5.27 3.55
CA ARG A 101 -1.48 -5.97 4.85
C ARG A 101 -2.71 -6.83 5.17
N LYS A 102 -3.19 -7.61 4.20
CA LYS A 102 -4.40 -8.44 4.29
C LYS A 102 -5.72 -7.67 4.54
N ILE A 103 -5.74 -6.35 4.35
CA ILE A 103 -6.95 -5.52 4.42
C ILE A 103 -7.40 -5.20 3.00
N PRO A 104 -8.66 -5.49 2.62
CA PRO A 104 -9.14 -5.17 1.28
C PRO A 104 -9.20 -3.66 1.09
N LEU A 105 -8.86 -3.20 -0.11
CA LEU A 105 -8.84 -1.78 -0.47
C LEU A 105 -10.05 -1.39 -1.31
N ILE A 106 -10.28 -2.10 -2.42
CA ILE A 106 -11.35 -1.86 -3.39
C ILE A 106 -11.80 -3.19 -4.02
N VAL A 107 -12.88 -3.15 -4.80
CA VAL A 107 -13.31 -4.22 -5.71
C VAL A 107 -13.23 -3.72 -7.15
N ILE A 108 -12.68 -4.56 -8.03
CA ILE A 108 -12.65 -4.33 -9.48
C ILE A 108 -13.32 -5.53 -10.15
N GLU A 109 -14.40 -5.29 -10.90
CA GLU A 109 -15.09 -6.32 -11.67
C GLU A 109 -14.90 -6.07 -13.16
N ALA A 110 -14.60 -7.13 -13.89
CA ALA A 110 -14.39 -7.12 -15.34
C ALA A 110 -14.94 -8.39 -15.98
N ASP A 111 -15.46 -8.27 -17.20
CA ASP A 111 -15.81 -9.43 -18.03
C ASP A 111 -14.53 -10.03 -18.65
N VAL A 112 -14.40 -11.36 -18.66
CA VAL A 112 -13.18 -12.03 -19.18
C VAL A 112 -12.96 -11.69 -20.65
N SER A 113 -14.03 -11.66 -21.45
CA SER A 113 -13.96 -11.27 -22.86
C SER A 113 -13.43 -9.85 -23.07
N ASP A 114 -13.79 -8.89 -22.23
CA ASP A 114 -13.27 -7.52 -22.30
C ASP A 114 -11.78 -7.48 -21.93
N CYS A 115 -11.35 -8.24 -20.91
CA CYS A 115 -9.94 -8.36 -20.55
C CYS A 115 -9.10 -8.91 -21.71
N ILE A 116 -9.54 -10.03 -22.32
CA ILE A 116 -8.85 -10.64 -23.46
C ILE A 116 -8.78 -9.64 -24.63
N ASN A 117 -9.90 -9.00 -24.98
CA ASN A 117 -9.92 -8.03 -26.07
C ASN A 117 -9.05 -6.80 -25.81
N TYR A 118 -8.96 -6.34 -24.56
CA TYR A 118 -8.07 -5.24 -24.17
C TYR A 118 -6.59 -5.63 -24.33
N PHE A 119 -6.18 -6.81 -23.85
CA PHE A 119 -4.79 -7.27 -23.99
C PHE A 119 -4.41 -7.68 -25.42
N ASP A 120 -5.39 -8.06 -26.24
CA ASP A 120 -5.25 -8.34 -27.68
C ASP A 120 -5.32 -7.06 -28.55
N GLU A 121 -5.41 -5.87 -27.94
CA GLU A 121 -5.54 -4.57 -28.64
C GLU A 121 -6.79 -4.45 -29.54
N LYS A 122 -7.83 -5.25 -29.27
CA LYS A 122 -9.14 -5.22 -29.96
C LYS A 122 -10.15 -4.28 -29.31
N LEU A 123 -9.89 -3.88 -28.07
CA LEU A 123 -10.70 -2.95 -27.29
C LEU A 123 -9.81 -1.80 -26.84
N SER A 124 -10.21 -0.55 -27.08
CA SER A 124 -9.41 0.59 -26.62
C SER A 124 -9.42 0.68 -25.09
N GLY A 125 -8.37 1.24 -24.48
CA GLY A 125 -8.31 1.41 -23.03
C GLY A 125 -9.44 2.27 -22.47
N LYS A 126 -9.95 3.24 -23.25
CA LYS A 126 -11.14 4.01 -22.89
C LYS A 126 -12.38 3.14 -22.81
N GLU A 127 -12.65 2.33 -23.85
CA GLU A 127 -13.80 1.43 -23.83
C GLU A 127 -13.69 0.38 -22.73
N PHE A 128 -12.49 -0.14 -22.47
CA PHE A 128 -12.24 -1.05 -21.36
C PHE A 128 -12.52 -0.37 -20.01
N ALA A 129 -11.98 0.83 -19.79
CA ALA A 129 -12.19 1.60 -18.57
C ALA A 129 -13.68 1.93 -18.31
N ASP A 130 -14.45 2.21 -19.37
CA ASP A 130 -15.89 2.48 -19.27
C ASP A 130 -16.70 1.22 -18.90
N ARG A 131 -16.20 0.03 -19.23
CA ARG A 131 -16.83 -1.27 -18.90
C ARG A 131 -16.43 -1.80 -17.52
N LEU A 132 -15.30 -1.37 -16.96
CA LEU A 132 -14.88 -1.73 -15.61
C LEU A 132 -15.85 -1.22 -14.54
N ARG A 133 -16.19 -2.08 -13.59
CA ARG A 133 -16.90 -1.68 -12.36
C ARG A 133 -15.90 -1.65 -11.22
N ILE A 134 -15.74 -0.48 -10.61
CA ILE A 134 -14.76 -0.27 -9.54
C ILE A 134 -15.47 0.39 -8.37
N ASN A 135 -15.42 -0.27 -7.22
CA ASN A 135 -16.09 0.17 -6.01
C ASN A 135 -15.11 0.17 -4.82
N ILE A 136 -15.17 1.23 -4.01
CA ILE A 136 -14.38 1.28 -2.78
C ILE A 136 -14.94 0.33 -1.71
N ASN A 137 -16.26 0.22 -1.64
CA ASN A 137 -16.93 -0.73 -0.77
C ASN A 137 -16.68 -2.16 -1.25
N SER A 138 -15.97 -2.93 -0.43
CA SER A 138 -15.65 -4.32 -0.69
C SER A 138 -16.24 -5.25 0.36
N ASP A 139 -17.07 -4.76 1.29
CA ASP A 139 -17.40 -5.48 2.51
C ASP A 139 -18.15 -6.79 2.20
N ALA A 140 -19.25 -6.69 1.44
CA ALA A 140 -20.07 -7.84 1.05
C ALA A 140 -19.33 -8.85 0.16
N ILE A 141 -18.49 -8.38 -0.77
CA ILE A 141 -17.74 -9.26 -1.68
C ILE A 141 -16.57 -9.93 -0.94
N PHE A 142 -15.88 -9.20 -0.06
CA PHE A 142 -14.78 -9.75 0.71
C PHE A 142 -15.26 -10.78 1.74
N GLU A 143 -16.45 -10.59 2.32
CA GLU A 143 -17.07 -11.58 3.23
C GLU A 143 -17.23 -12.94 2.55
N GLN A 144 -17.68 -12.96 1.27
CA GLN A 144 -17.89 -14.19 0.49
C GLN A 144 -16.63 -15.05 0.34
N ILE A 145 -15.45 -14.42 0.33
CA ILE A 145 -14.14 -15.06 0.15
C ILE A 145 -13.31 -15.10 1.44
N SER A 146 -13.81 -14.52 2.54
CA SER A 146 -13.05 -14.36 3.77
C SER A 146 -12.74 -15.68 4.50
N GLY A 147 -13.55 -16.72 4.26
CA GLY A 147 -13.36 -18.07 4.78
C GLY A 147 -12.46 -18.97 3.93
N GLU A 148 -12.07 -18.54 2.72
CA GLU A 148 -11.18 -19.32 1.86
C GLU A 148 -9.75 -19.40 2.40
N GLU A 149 -9.06 -20.49 2.06
CA GLU A 149 -7.67 -20.71 2.45
C GLU A 149 -6.75 -19.58 1.97
N LEU A 150 -5.93 -19.06 2.89
CA LEU A 150 -4.94 -18.03 2.61
C LEU A 150 -3.66 -18.66 2.05
N ASN A 151 -3.38 -18.39 0.79
CA ASN A 151 -2.21 -18.87 0.08
C ASN A 151 -1.13 -17.79 -0.02
N ASN A 152 0.15 -18.20 -0.04
CA ASN A 152 1.32 -17.33 -0.14
C ASN A 152 1.31 -16.11 0.82
N SER A 153 1.21 -16.36 2.14
CA SER A 153 1.07 -15.29 3.15
C SER A 153 2.26 -14.32 3.17
N SER A 154 1.95 -13.02 3.34
CA SER A 154 2.95 -11.96 3.55
C SER A 154 3.43 -11.82 5.00
N SER A 155 2.91 -12.63 5.92
CA SER A 155 3.32 -12.58 7.33
C SER A 155 4.78 -12.98 7.52
N PHE A 156 5.48 -12.28 8.41
CA PHE A 156 6.89 -12.50 8.75
C PHE A 156 7.87 -12.35 7.57
N ARG A 157 7.46 -11.60 6.55
CA ARG A 157 8.35 -11.12 5.48
C ARG A 157 9.04 -9.84 5.93
N PHE A 158 10.33 -9.69 5.63
CA PHE A 158 11.13 -8.53 6.00
C PHE A 158 11.60 -7.80 4.74
N ASP A 159 11.13 -6.57 4.54
CA ASP A 159 11.64 -5.69 3.50
C ASP A 159 12.73 -4.78 4.09
N ILE A 160 13.94 -4.89 3.56
CA ILE A 160 15.01 -3.91 3.74
C ILE A 160 14.79 -2.83 2.68
N VAL A 161 14.37 -1.65 3.09
CA VAL A 161 13.99 -0.55 2.21
C VAL A 161 15.11 0.49 2.18
N LEU A 162 15.59 0.84 0.99
CA LEU A 162 16.53 1.94 0.80
C LEU A 162 15.78 3.19 0.33
N LYS A 163 15.89 4.25 1.11
CA LYS A 163 15.22 5.52 0.85
C LYS A 163 16.21 6.69 0.80
N PRO A 164 16.24 7.50 -0.27
CA PRO A 164 16.89 8.80 -0.22
C PRO A 164 16.02 9.79 0.56
N GLN A 165 16.64 10.56 1.44
CA GLN A 165 16.01 11.72 2.10
C GLN A 165 16.81 12.95 1.73
N ILE A 166 16.14 13.95 1.14
CA ILE A 166 16.77 15.18 0.69
C ILE A 166 16.02 16.36 1.26
N ASN A 167 16.73 17.25 1.92
CA ASN A 167 16.23 18.51 2.45
C ASN A 167 16.94 19.67 1.76
N PHE A 168 16.18 20.67 1.32
CA PHE A 168 16.72 21.90 0.73
C PHE A 168 16.10 23.12 1.41
N VAL A 169 16.91 24.12 1.70
CA VAL A 169 16.47 25.47 2.05
C VAL A 169 17.04 26.44 1.03
N PHE A 170 16.15 27.21 0.42
CA PHE A 170 16.47 28.25 -0.55
C PHE A 170 16.34 29.62 0.10
N GLY A 171 17.23 30.56 -0.26
CA GLY A 171 17.11 31.96 0.15
C GLY A 171 17.91 32.47 1.36
N PRO A 172 18.80 31.70 2.04
CA PRO A 172 19.74 32.32 2.99
C PRO A 172 20.68 33.30 2.27
N TYR A 173 20.84 34.51 2.82
CA TYR A 173 21.65 35.58 2.20
C TYR A 173 23.10 35.20 1.92
N VAL A 174 23.72 34.41 2.79
CA VAL A 174 25.14 34.00 2.68
C VAL A 174 25.31 32.77 1.78
N LYS A 175 24.34 31.85 1.81
CA LYS A 175 24.38 30.59 1.07
C LYS A 175 23.00 30.33 0.44
N PRO A 176 22.82 30.66 -0.85
CA PRO A 176 21.51 30.66 -1.49
C PRO A 176 20.78 29.30 -1.49
N VAL A 177 21.55 28.21 -1.39
CA VAL A 177 21.04 26.84 -1.29
C VAL A 177 21.79 26.12 -0.17
N ILE A 178 21.05 25.66 0.83
CA ILE A 178 21.56 24.74 1.85
C ILE A 178 20.92 23.39 1.59
N SER A 179 21.74 22.35 1.49
CA SER A 179 21.30 20.99 1.20
C SER A 179 21.69 19.99 2.28
N GLN A 180 20.85 18.97 2.43
CA GLN A 180 21.19 17.76 3.15
C GLN A 180 20.67 16.57 2.39
N VAL A 181 21.52 15.58 2.23
CA VAL A 181 21.23 14.30 1.60
C VAL A 181 21.56 13.20 2.60
N ASN A 182 20.56 12.40 2.94
CA ASN A 182 20.69 11.25 3.81
C ASN A 182 20.28 9.98 3.05
N LEU A 183 20.96 8.88 3.34
CA LEU A 183 20.49 7.54 3.00
C LEU A 183 19.77 6.97 4.23
N VAL A 184 18.55 6.50 4.03
CA VAL A 184 17.70 5.99 5.10
C VAL A 184 17.37 4.52 4.84
N PRO A 185 18.28 3.57 5.18
CA PRO A 185 17.91 2.17 5.24
C PRO A 185 16.86 1.95 6.34
N GLY A 186 15.84 1.16 6.02
CA GLY A 186 14.81 0.77 6.96
C GLY A 186 14.43 -0.69 6.85
N ILE A 187 13.85 -1.24 7.91
CA ILE A 187 13.28 -2.58 7.96
C ILE A 187 11.78 -2.43 8.15
N LYS A 188 11.01 -3.03 7.24
CA LYS A 188 9.54 -3.10 7.32
C LYS A 188 9.08 -4.55 7.40
N THR A 189 8.18 -4.86 8.33
CA THR A 189 7.60 -6.20 8.45
C THR A 189 6.16 -6.17 8.98
N SER A 190 5.38 -7.18 8.61
CA SER A 190 4.00 -7.41 9.02
C SER A 190 3.86 -8.81 9.58
N TRP A 191 3.29 -8.96 10.77
CA TRP A 191 3.10 -10.27 11.39
C TRP A 191 1.65 -10.74 11.30
N TRP A 192 0.69 -9.83 11.44
CA TRP A 192 -0.74 -10.11 11.27
C TRP A 192 -1.44 -9.02 10.44
N LYS A 193 -2.74 -9.22 10.19
CA LYS A 193 -3.58 -8.32 9.38
C LYS A 193 -3.50 -6.88 9.90
N GLY A 194 -3.18 -5.95 9.01
CA GLY A 194 -3.12 -4.51 9.28
C GLY A 194 -1.90 -4.02 10.06
N MET A 195 -1.02 -4.90 10.54
CA MET A 195 0.13 -4.52 11.36
C MET A 195 1.36 -4.19 10.53
N ASN A 196 2.12 -3.16 10.90
CA ASN A 196 3.43 -2.85 10.34
C ASN A 196 4.41 -2.41 11.43
N ILE A 197 5.63 -2.94 11.41
CA ILE A 197 6.78 -2.42 12.16
C ILE A 197 7.66 -1.71 11.14
N ASN A 198 8.02 -0.47 11.42
CA ASN A 198 9.00 0.29 10.65
C ASN A 198 10.15 0.71 11.56
N TYR A 199 11.37 0.37 11.18
CA TYR A 199 12.60 0.81 11.86
C TYR A 199 13.56 1.37 10.83
N GLU A 200 13.91 2.65 10.94
CA GLU A 200 14.77 3.37 10.01
C GLU A 200 16.03 3.89 10.72
N VAL A 201 17.13 3.95 9.97
CA VAL A 201 18.37 4.60 10.41
C VAL A 201 18.71 5.67 9.38
N ILE A 202 18.94 6.91 9.83
CA ILE A 202 19.34 8.02 8.98
C ILE A 202 20.87 8.07 8.97
N ILE A 203 21.45 7.91 7.78
CA ILE A 203 22.88 8.02 7.51
C ILE A 203 23.10 9.30 6.70
N PRO A 204 23.66 10.36 7.28
CA PRO A 204 23.96 11.58 6.54
C PRO A 204 25.10 11.33 5.55
N VAL A 205 24.90 11.76 4.30
CA VAL A 205 25.89 11.66 3.21
C VAL A 205 26.46 13.03 2.89
N ILE A 206 25.59 14.04 2.79
CA ILE A 206 25.93 15.45 2.62
C ILE A 206 25.10 16.22 3.63
N ASN A 207 25.71 17.13 4.38
CA ASN A 207 24.99 18.00 5.30
C ASN A 207 25.62 19.39 5.33
N GLU A 208 24.83 20.39 4.97
CA GLU A 208 25.26 21.79 4.94
C GLU A 208 24.52 22.65 5.97
N PHE A 209 23.60 22.07 6.76
CA PHE A 209 22.81 22.80 7.76
C PHE A 209 23.62 23.05 9.04
N GLY A 210 24.17 22.00 9.65
CA GLY A 210 24.99 22.11 10.85
C GLY A 210 25.31 20.78 11.53
N ASN A 211 26.28 20.83 12.45
CA ASN A 211 26.97 19.64 12.96
C ASN A 211 26.08 18.63 13.72
N ARG A 212 24.90 19.03 14.21
CA ARG A 212 23.99 18.12 14.92
C ARG A 212 23.47 17.01 14.01
N GLU A 213 23.31 17.29 12.72
CA GLU A 213 22.75 16.37 11.75
C GLU A 213 23.80 15.54 11.00
N ASP A 214 25.08 15.69 11.34
CA ASP A 214 26.21 14.90 10.80
C ASP A 214 26.29 13.49 11.41
N SER A 215 25.52 13.21 12.46
CA SER A 215 25.57 11.92 13.15
C SER A 215 24.56 10.91 12.57
N ILE A 216 24.98 9.65 12.49
CA ILE A 216 24.08 8.51 12.26
C ILE A 216 23.09 8.47 13.42
N ARG A 217 21.80 8.45 13.10
CA ARG A 217 20.73 8.58 14.09
C ARG A 217 19.50 7.78 13.69
N PRO A 218 18.62 7.44 14.64
CA PRO A 218 17.36 6.79 14.31
C PRO A 218 16.48 7.67 13.40
N GLY A 219 15.87 7.04 12.39
CA GLY A 219 14.72 7.57 11.65
C GLY A 219 13.41 7.17 12.35
N ILE A 220 12.36 6.85 11.61
CA ILE A 220 11.12 6.34 12.23
C ILE A 220 11.38 4.98 12.91
N MET A 221 10.90 4.82 14.13
CA MET A 221 10.88 3.55 14.86
C MET A 221 9.47 3.35 15.44
N ALA A 222 8.58 2.74 14.70
CA ALA A 222 7.16 2.72 15.04
C ALA A 222 6.50 1.37 14.75
N VAL A 223 5.53 1.03 15.61
CA VAL A 223 4.54 -0.01 15.35
C VAL A 223 3.25 0.67 14.92
N ASN A 224 2.60 0.13 13.90
CA ASN A 224 1.34 0.62 13.38
C ASN A 224 0.33 -0.53 13.25
N GLN A 225 -0.92 -0.26 13.56
CA GLN A 225 -2.05 -1.15 13.29
C GLN A 225 -3.11 -0.39 12.49
N VAL A 226 -3.54 -0.95 11.36
CA VAL A 226 -4.72 -0.49 10.62
C VAL A 226 -5.86 -1.48 10.78
N VAL A 227 -7.07 -0.96 10.87
CA VAL A 227 -8.32 -1.72 10.83
C VAL A 227 -9.23 -1.03 9.81
N ARG A 228 -9.89 -1.83 8.97
CA ARG A 228 -11.01 -1.39 8.15
C ARG A 228 -12.30 -1.84 8.84
N LEU A 229 -13.19 -0.91 9.10
CA LEU A 229 -14.57 -1.14 9.50
C LEU A 229 -15.47 -1.05 8.26
N GLU A 230 -16.72 -1.47 8.44
CA GLU A 230 -17.74 -1.42 7.39
C GLU A 230 -17.95 0.00 6.85
N ASN A 231 -18.47 0.06 5.63
CA ASN A 231 -18.78 1.29 4.90
C ASN A 231 -17.52 2.14 4.64
N ASP A 232 -16.37 1.54 4.33
CA ASP A 232 -15.17 2.29 3.90
C ASP A 232 -14.58 3.22 4.97
N PHE A 233 -14.62 2.79 6.23
CA PHE A 233 -14.02 3.51 7.35
C PHE A 233 -12.74 2.84 7.81
N PHE A 234 -11.65 3.59 7.86
CA PHE A 234 -10.33 3.11 8.23
C PHE A 234 -9.86 3.81 9.50
N ILE A 235 -9.27 3.02 10.39
CA ILE A 235 -8.60 3.50 11.61
C ILE A 235 -7.16 3.04 11.54
N SER A 236 -6.22 3.94 11.85
CA SER A 236 -4.81 3.63 12.00
C SER A 236 -4.31 4.13 13.34
N ALA A 237 -3.63 3.29 14.11
CA ALA A 237 -2.99 3.67 15.35
C ALA A 237 -1.50 3.38 15.25
N SER A 238 -0.68 4.36 15.63
CA SER A 238 0.79 4.27 15.63
C SER A 238 1.34 4.61 17.00
N ALA A 239 2.37 3.87 17.41
CA ALA A 239 3.13 4.11 18.63
C ALA A 239 4.62 4.00 18.34
N GLY A 240 5.41 4.95 18.84
CA GLY A 240 6.86 4.90 18.75
C GLY A 240 7.50 6.26 18.52
N TYR A 241 8.60 6.27 17.77
CA TYR A 241 9.39 7.43 17.42
C TYR A 241 9.17 7.81 15.95
N PHE A 242 8.87 9.09 15.72
CA PHE A 242 8.40 9.68 14.48
C PHE A 242 9.37 10.79 14.03
N THR A 243 9.16 11.30 12.80
CA THR A 243 9.91 12.47 12.32
C THR A 243 9.72 13.69 13.23
N GLN A 244 10.52 14.75 13.06
CA GLN A 244 10.51 15.93 13.94
C GLN A 244 10.90 15.60 15.39
N ASN A 245 11.65 14.51 15.60
CA ASN A 245 12.16 14.09 16.90
C ASN A 245 11.03 13.88 17.92
N ARG A 246 9.92 13.30 17.47
CA ARG A 246 8.71 13.11 18.28
C ARG A 246 8.57 11.65 18.68
N TYR A 247 8.26 11.38 19.95
CA TYR A 247 7.80 10.05 20.38
C TYR A 247 6.42 10.14 21.00
N GLY A 248 5.61 9.09 20.87
CA GLY A 248 4.29 9.02 21.48
C GLY A 248 3.31 8.17 20.68
N LEU A 249 2.04 8.60 20.70
CA LEU A 249 0.92 7.93 20.07
C LEU A 249 0.26 8.84 19.04
N ASP A 250 -0.23 8.23 17.97
CA ASP A 250 -0.95 8.91 16.89
C ASP A 250 -2.09 8.01 16.39
N ILE A 251 -3.24 8.59 16.13
CA ILE A 251 -4.40 7.89 15.58
C ILE A 251 -4.98 8.69 14.41
N ASP A 252 -5.16 8.01 13.28
CA ASP A 252 -5.79 8.51 12.07
C ASP A 252 -7.12 7.79 11.84
N PHE A 253 -8.14 8.56 11.47
CA PHE A 253 -9.41 8.07 10.98
C PHE A 253 -9.61 8.58 9.56
N ARG A 254 -10.06 7.72 8.65
CA ARG A 254 -10.36 8.08 7.27
C ARG A 254 -11.66 7.43 6.83
N LYS A 255 -12.59 8.24 6.32
CA LYS A 255 -13.85 7.78 5.73
C LYS A 255 -13.88 8.17 4.26
N TYR A 256 -14.27 7.23 3.41
CA TYR A 256 -14.54 7.50 2.00
C TYR A 256 -16.04 7.68 1.76
N PHE A 257 -16.37 8.61 0.87
CA PHE A 257 -17.71 8.91 0.38
C PHE A 257 -17.66 9.02 -1.15
N MET A 258 -18.82 8.98 -1.80
CA MET A 258 -18.93 9.13 -3.27
C MET A 258 -17.95 8.23 -4.03
N ASN A 259 -17.92 6.94 -3.65
CA ASN A 259 -17.00 5.95 -4.21
C ASN A 259 -15.50 6.36 -4.18
N GLY A 260 -15.10 7.13 -3.17
CA GLY A 260 -13.72 7.55 -2.95
C GLY A 260 -13.38 8.95 -3.44
N ASP A 261 -14.29 9.63 -4.15
CA ASP A 261 -14.06 11.00 -4.63
C ASP A 261 -14.18 12.07 -3.54
N MET A 262 -14.82 11.75 -2.41
CA MET A 262 -14.81 12.62 -1.23
C MET A 262 -14.26 11.85 -0.02
N ILE A 263 -13.34 12.48 0.72
CA ILE A 263 -12.64 11.86 1.84
C ILE A 263 -12.72 12.78 3.04
N LEU A 264 -13.02 12.20 4.21
CA LEU A 264 -12.98 12.89 5.49
C LEU A 264 -11.89 12.25 6.35
N ASN A 265 -10.97 13.05 6.86
CA ASN A 265 -9.93 12.58 7.78
C ASN A 265 -9.99 13.30 9.11
N LEU A 266 -9.62 12.58 10.16
CA LEU A 266 -9.34 13.11 11.48
C LEU A 266 -8.05 12.48 11.99
N ASN A 267 -7.12 13.31 12.46
CA ASN A 267 -5.86 12.90 13.07
C ASN A 267 -5.80 13.45 14.49
N LEU A 268 -5.36 12.63 15.44
CA LEU A 268 -5.08 13.02 16.81
C LEU A 268 -3.74 12.44 17.25
N GLY A 269 -2.93 13.26 17.91
CA GLY A 269 -1.59 12.91 18.34
C GLY A 269 -1.32 13.34 19.76
N THR A 270 -0.66 12.49 20.54
CA THR A 270 -0.06 12.86 21.82
C THR A 270 1.41 12.50 21.79
N THR A 271 2.27 13.50 21.67
CA THR A 271 3.70 13.28 21.45
C THR A 271 4.55 14.18 22.33
N SER A 272 5.78 13.77 22.61
CA SER A 272 6.80 14.60 23.24
C SER A 272 8.10 14.58 22.43
N ILE A 273 9.09 15.37 22.82
CA ILE A 273 10.38 15.46 22.13
C ILE A 273 11.33 14.38 22.66
N ALA A 274 11.94 13.62 21.75
CA ALA A 274 13.09 12.78 21.99
C ALA A 274 14.14 13.09 20.92
N SER A 275 15.36 13.46 21.31
CA SER A 275 16.44 13.77 20.40
C SER A 275 17.60 12.81 20.63
N PHE A 276 18.12 12.27 19.54
CA PHE A 276 19.31 11.43 19.55
C PHE A 276 20.54 12.26 19.17
N SER A 277 21.65 12.04 19.88
CA SER A 277 22.97 12.55 19.49
C SER A 277 23.84 11.34 19.16
N GLY A 278 23.95 10.99 17.88
CA GLY A 278 24.41 9.68 17.46
C GLY A 278 23.45 8.55 17.88
N MET A 279 23.93 7.31 17.89
CA MET A 279 23.15 6.14 18.33
C MET A 279 23.23 5.86 19.84
N THR A 280 23.99 6.65 20.61
CA THR A 280 24.34 6.32 22.01
C THR A 280 23.70 7.21 23.06
N LYS A 281 23.33 8.45 22.72
CA LYS A 281 22.75 9.41 23.67
C LYS A 281 21.33 9.79 23.27
N LEU A 282 20.40 9.63 24.21
CA LEU A 282 18.99 9.99 24.08
C LEU A 282 18.66 11.10 25.09
N TYR A 283 18.16 12.22 24.58
CA TYR A 283 17.58 13.30 25.38
C TYR A 283 16.08 13.31 25.18
N TYR A 284 15.29 13.16 26.23
CA TYR A 284 13.84 13.18 26.15
C TYR A 284 13.25 14.18 27.14
N TYR A 285 12.03 14.61 26.85
CA TYR A 285 11.25 15.51 27.69
C TYR A 285 9.92 14.87 28.01
N ASP A 286 9.43 14.98 29.24
CA ASP A 286 8.14 14.42 29.66
C ASP A 286 6.97 15.43 29.52
N ALA A 287 7.07 16.35 28.55
CA ALA A 287 6.06 17.36 28.26
C ALA A 287 5.30 17.01 26.97
N PHE A 288 4.28 16.15 27.10
CA PHE A 288 3.45 15.74 25.96
C PHE A 288 2.60 16.90 25.43
N LYS A 289 2.60 17.06 24.11
CA LYS A 289 1.73 17.96 23.36
C LYS A 289 0.67 17.16 22.65
N ILE A 290 -0.56 17.68 22.71
CA ILE A 290 -1.68 17.16 21.94
C ILE A 290 -1.78 17.96 20.64
N THR A 291 -1.77 17.25 19.52
CA THR A 291 -2.03 17.80 18.18
C THR A 291 -3.28 17.16 17.62
N GLY A 292 -3.97 17.85 16.73
CA GLY A 292 -5.15 17.29 16.09
C GLY A 292 -5.55 18.06 14.86
N SER A 293 -6.08 17.38 13.85
CA SER A 293 -6.58 18.02 12.65
C SER A 293 -7.74 17.26 12.03
N ALA A 294 -8.62 17.99 11.35
CA ALA A 294 -9.67 17.44 10.53
C ALA A 294 -9.53 17.97 9.10
N SER A 295 -9.71 17.12 8.11
CA SER A 295 -9.61 17.50 6.71
C SER A 295 -10.72 16.93 5.85
N ILE A 296 -11.10 17.67 4.83
CA ILE A 296 -11.98 17.21 3.76
C ILE A 296 -11.19 17.30 2.45
N GLU A 297 -11.18 16.22 1.67
CA GLU A 297 -10.59 16.16 0.34
C GLU A 297 -11.70 15.86 -0.67
N TYR A 298 -11.69 16.53 -1.82
CA TYR A 298 -12.60 16.30 -2.93
C TYR A 298 -11.82 16.15 -4.23
N ARG A 299 -12.02 15.03 -4.92
CA ARG A 299 -11.42 14.72 -6.21
C ARG A 299 -12.33 15.19 -7.34
N ILE A 300 -11.72 15.78 -8.36
CA ILE A 300 -12.33 16.14 -9.64
C ILE A 300 -11.76 15.18 -10.69
N PRO A 301 -12.47 14.08 -11.01
CA PRO A 301 -11.95 13.02 -11.87
C PRO A 301 -11.47 13.48 -13.24
N ALA A 302 -12.15 14.43 -13.87
CA ALA A 302 -11.82 14.90 -15.22
C ALA A 302 -10.39 15.45 -15.37
N TYR A 303 -9.76 15.88 -14.27
CA TYR A 303 -8.44 16.51 -14.28
C TYR A 303 -7.39 15.77 -13.44
N ASP A 304 -7.75 14.64 -12.82
CA ASP A 304 -6.95 14.00 -11.75
C ASP A 304 -6.48 15.01 -10.69
N LEU A 305 -7.41 15.87 -10.29
CA LEU A 305 -7.16 16.97 -9.37
C LEU A 305 -7.87 16.69 -8.04
N THR A 306 -7.17 16.83 -6.92
CA THR A 306 -7.72 16.73 -5.57
C THR A 306 -7.59 18.09 -4.88
N LEU A 307 -8.70 18.61 -4.39
CA LEU A 307 -8.76 19.80 -3.54
C LEU A 307 -8.86 19.35 -2.08
N GLY A 308 -8.08 19.95 -1.19
CA GLY A 308 -8.07 19.60 0.22
C GLY A 308 -8.19 20.84 1.12
N ILE A 309 -8.99 20.75 2.18
CA ILE A 309 -8.99 21.72 3.27
C ILE A 309 -8.68 20.96 4.55
N THR A 310 -7.70 21.43 5.33
CA THR A 310 -7.40 20.92 6.66
C THR A 310 -7.40 22.04 7.69
N ALA A 311 -8.03 21.81 8.84
CA ALA A 311 -7.97 22.71 9.99
C ALA A 311 -7.50 21.93 11.23
N GLY A 312 -6.68 22.55 12.08
CA GLY A 312 -6.21 21.88 13.29
C GLY A 312 -5.19 22.65 14.09
N LYS A 313 -4.72 21.99 15.16
CA LYS A 313 -3.64 22.43 16.03
C LYS A 313 -2.38 21.60 15.77
N PHE A 314 -1.28 22.28 15.49
CA PHE A 314 -0.04 21.68 14.99
C PHE A 314 1.11 21.75 16.00
N LEU A 315 2.29 21.23 15.65
CA LEU A 315 3.41 21.02 16.59
C LEU A 315 3.93 22.30 17.25
N MET A 316 3.83 23.43 16.54
CA MET A 316 4.22 24.75 17.05
C MET A 316 3.15 25.36 17.97
N GLY A 317 2.03 24.65 18.20
CA GLY A 317 0.90 25.13 18.99
C GLY A 317 -0.07 26.01 18.20
N ASP A 318 0.26 26.32 16.94
CA ASP A 318 -0.55 27.13 16.05
C ASP A 318 -1.85 26.42 15.66
N GLU A 319 -2.92 27.21 15.59
CA GLU A 319 -4.20 26.82 15.03
C GLU A 319 -4.28 27.33 13.60
N SER A 320 -4.15 26.43 12.63
CA SER A 320 -4.02 26.80 11.22
C SER A 320 -5.02 26.11 10.32
N PHE A 321 -5.41 26.82 9.27
CA PHE A 321 -6.10 26.30 8.10
C PHE A 321 -5.08 26.09 6.98
N ARG A 322 -5.19 24.97 6.27
CA ARG A 322 -4.39 24.65 5.10
C ARG A 322 -5.30 24.29 3.95
N PHE A 323 -5.04 24.86 2.78
CA PHE A 323 -5.67 24.51 1.52
C PHE A 323 -4.65 23.86 0.60
N ASP A 324 -5.01 22.74 -0.02
CA ASP A 324 -4.18 21.94 -0.91
C ASP A 324 -4.86 21.80 -2.28
N ILE A 325 -4.07 21.91 -3.34
CA ILE A 325 -4.46 21.55 -4.71
C ILE A 325 -3.40 20.56 -5.22
N ASN A 326 -3.76 19.31 -5.37
CA ASN A 326 -2.86 18.25 -5.82
C ASN A 326 -3.31 17.71 -7.17
N ARG A 327 -2.41 17.63 -8.14
CA ARG A 327 -2.65 17.02 -9.44
C ARG A 327 -1.80 15.78 -9.61
N GLU A 328 -2.43 14.69 -10.00
CA GLU A 328 -1.77 13.42 -10.27
C GLU A 328 -1.53 13.24 -11.78
N PHE A 329 -0.29 12.90 -12.10
CA PHE A 329 0.16 12.54 -13.44
C PHE A 329 0.69 11.10 -13.38
N ASN A 330 -0.22 10.14 -13.48
CA ASN A 330 0.09 8.73 -13.26
C ASN A 330 0.74 8.51 -11.86
N GLU A 331 1.97 8.00 -11.80
CA GLU A 331 2.68 7.81 -10.55
C GLU A 331 3.19 9.10 -9.91
N ILE A 332 3.32 10.20 -10.67
CA ILE A 332 3.82 11.50 -10.20
C ILE A 332 2.67 12.31 -9.60
N GLU A 333 2.93 13.05 -8.53
CA GLU A 333 1.98 14.03 -7.97
C GLU A 333 2.68 15.36 -7.78
N ILE A 334 2.01 16.44 -8.18
CA ILE A 334 2.45 17.82 -7.96
C ILE A 334 1.34 18.55 -7.23
N GLY A 335 1.66 19.12 -6.07
CA GLY A 335 0.70 19.79 -5.20
C GLY A 335 1.15 21.18 -4.79
N PHE A 336 0.21 22.11 -4.69
CA PHE A 336 0.43 23.43 -4.12
C PHE A 336 -0.42 23.59 -2.88
N PHE A 337 0.11 24.30 -1.88
CA PHE A 337 -0.63 24.54 -0.66
C PHE A 337 -0.43 25.94 -0.10
N ALA A 338 -1.44 26.43 0.59
CA ALA A 338 -1.41 27.67 1.35
C ALA A 338 -1.86 27.39 2.79
N ILE A 339 -1.19 28.00 3.76
CA ILE A 339 -1.46 27.86 5.19
C ILE A 339 -1.72 29.23 5.80
N ARG A 340 -2.73 29.32 6.65
CA ARG A 340 -3.08 30.52 7.41
C ARG A 340 -3.31 30.15 8.88
N SER A 341 -2.51 30.71 9.78
CA SER A 341 -2.76 30.64 11.23
C SER A 341 -3.85 31.63 11.64
N ARG A 342 -4.58 31.30 12.71
CA ARG A 342 -5.52 32.21 13.38
C ARG A 342 -4.85 33.51 13.85
N ASP A 343 -3.55 33.46 14.17
CA ASP A 343 -2.75 34.63 14.57
C ASP A 343 -2.37 35.54 13.40
N GLY A 344 -2.89 35.25 12.20
CA GLY A 344 -2.71 36.11 11.04
C GLY A 344 -1.36 35.92 10.34
N ILE A 345 -0.69 34.78 10.53
CA ILE A 345 0.51 34.37 9.79
C ILE A 345 0.09 33.55 8.57
N SER A 346 0.65 33.87 7.39
CA SER A 346 0.48 33.08 6.16
C SER A 346 1.80 32.49 5.69
N ASN A 347 1.69 31.28 5.14
CA ASN A 347 2.77 30.58 4.46
C ASN A 347 2.20 29.75 3.31
N GLY A 348 3.06 29.12 2.53
CA GLY A 348 2.64 28.25 1.43
C GLY A 348 3.82 27.50 0.86
N GLY A 349 3.55 26.64 -0.11
CA GLY A 349 4.58 25.78 -0.65
C GLY A 349 4.11 24.85 -1.75
N ILE A 350 5.03 23.96 -2.13
CA ILE A 350 4.83 22.92 -3.14
C ILE A 350 5.17 21.56 -2.54
N ASN A 351 4.42 20.54 -2.92
CA ASN A 351 4.69 19.13 -2.65
C ASN A 351 4.90 18.41 -3.97
N ILE A 352 5.88 17.53 -4.02
CA ILE A 352 6.18 16.72 -5.19
C ILE A 352 6.37 15.28 -4.72
N SER A 353 5.68 14.35 -5.37
CA SER A 353 5.84 12.91 -5.17
C SER A 353 6.31 12.30 -6.49
N ILE A 354 7.49 11.67 -6.48
CA ILE A 354 8.10 11.06 -7.67
C ILE A 354 8.33 9.57 -7.40
N PRO A 355 7.98 8.66 -8.33
CA PRO A 355 8.29 7.25 -8.18
C PRO A 355 9.80 6.98 -8.17
N LEU A 356 10.26 6.11 -7.27
CA LEU A 356 11.66 5.70 -7.21
C LEU A 356 11.90 4.40 -7.98
N PHE A 357 12.99 4.33 -8.73
CA PHE A 357 13.42 3.09 -9.39
C PHE A 357 13.76 1.98 -8.38
N PRO A 358 13.50 0.69 -8.69
CA PRO A 358 12.80 0.18 -9.88
C PRO A 358 11.27 0.20 -9.75
N SER A 359 10.57 0.11 -10.88
CA SER A 359 9.11 -0.05 -10.93
C SER A 359 8.66 -1.48 -10.59
N HIS A 360 9.56 -2.45 -10.73
CA HIS A 360 9.35 -3.86 -10.43
C HIS A 360 10.41 -4.35 -9.45
N TYR A 361 9.96 -4.85 -8.31
CA TYR A 361 10.80 -5.37 -7.24
C TYR A 361 11.01 -6.87 -7.39
N TRP A 362 12.01 -7.39 -6.71
CA TRP A 362 12.16 -8.83 -6.58
C TRP A 362 10.94 -9.45 -5.89
N LYS A 363 10.65 -10.70 -6.24
CA LYS A 363 9.56 -11.47 -5.63
C LYS A 363 9.76 -11.52 -4.11
N PRO A 364 8.68 -11.42 -3.32
CA PRO A 364 8.76 -11.52 -1.87
C PRO A 364 9.47 -12.81 -1.44
N ALA A 365 10.41 -12.67 -0.52
CA ALA A 365 11.12 -13.74 0.16
C ALA A 365 11.11 -13.45 1.65
N ALA A 366 11.65 -14.36 2.48
CA ALA A 366 11.77 -14.12 3.92
C ALA A 366 12.43 -12.77 4.24
N VAL A 367 13.49 -12.44 3.50
CA VAL A 367 14.15 -11.12 3.52
C VAL A 367 14.31 -10.63 2.08
N ARG A 368 13.97 -9.37 1.81
CA ARG A 368 14.08 -8.76 0.49
C ARG A 368 14.63 -7.34 0.57
N LEU A 369 15.58 -7.01 -0.29
CA LEU A 369 16.01 -5.63 -0.52
C LEU A 369 15.11 -4.97 -1.57
N LYS A 370 14.62 -3.77 -1.30
CA LYS A 370 13.91 -2.92 -2.27
C LYS A 370 14.21 -1.44 -2.04
N SER A 371 13.93 -0.61 -3.05
CA SER A 371 13.84 0.84 -2.83
C SER A 371 12.50 1.20 -2.21
N ASP A 372 12.41 2.40 -1.63
CA ASP A 372 11.11 2.98 -1.29
C ASP A 372 10.28 3.21 -2.55
N GLU A 373 8.96 3.30 -2.43
CA GLU A 373 8.08 3.40 -3.60
C GLU A 373 8.07 4.82 -4.17
N ILE A 374 8.06 5.82 -3.30
CA ILE A 374 7.90 7.22 -3.68
C ILE A 374 8.92 8.06 -2.93
N PHE A 375 9.61 8.92 -3.67
CA PHE A 375 10.33 10.05 -3.11
C PHE A 375 9.35 11.22 -2.93
N TYR A 376 9.09 11.59 -1.68
CA TYR A 376 8.28 12.75 -1.33
C TYR A 376 9.17 13.92 -0.95
N TRP A 377 8.94 15.07 -1.59
CA TRP A 377 9.61 16.32 -1.29
C TRP A 377 8.60 17.44 -1.09
N SER A 378 8.84 18.31 -0.12
CA SER A 378 7.99 19.45 0.18
C SER A 378 8.86 20.66 0.43
N TYR A 379 8.50 21.79 -0.18
CA TYR A 379 9.15 23.06 0.03
C TYR A 379 8.15 24.05 0.62
N LEU A 380 8.54 24.66 1.74
CA LEU A 380 7.79 25.69 2.45
C LEU A 380 8.51 27.02 2.27
N VAL A 381 7.81 28.06 1.81
CA VAL A 381 8.42 29.35 1.45
C VAL A 381 9.11 30.00 2.64
N LYS A 382 8.47 30.03 3.81
CA LYS A 382 9.07 30.52 5.07
C LYS A 382 9.48 29.35 5.95
N SER A 383 10.57 28.67 5.61
CA SER A 383 11.06 27.48 6.31
C SER A 383 12.00 27.79 7.49
N ASP A 384 12.66 28.96 7.48
CA ASP A 384 13.69 29.36 8.45
C ASP A 384 13.31 30.66 9.17
N SER A 385 12.08 30.71 9.69
CA SER A 385 11.56 31.89 10.39
C SER A 385 10.88 31.47 11.69
N ASP A 386 10.88 32.36 12.68
CA ASP A 386 10.13 32.20 13.93
C ASP A 386 8.60 32.09 13.71
N GLN A 387 8.14 32.23 12.47
CA GLN A 387 6.75 32.18 12.04
C GLN A 387 6.39 30.84 11.38
N LEU A 388 7.02 29.74 11.79
CA LEU A 388 6.70 28.40 11.30
C LEU A 388 5.28 27.99 11.75
N ILE A 389 4.40 27.71 10.78
CA ILE A 389 3.01 27.30 11.01
C ILE A 389 2.69 26.00 10.28
N GLY A 390 1.73 25.23 10.80
CA GLY A 390 1.25 24.00 10.16
C GLY A 390 2.23 22.83 10.23
N LEU A 391 3.24 22.88 11.11
CA LEU A 391 4.25 21.82 11.21
C LEU A 391 3.65 20.51 11.75
N ARG A 392 3.87 19.42 11.02
CA ARG A 392 3.42 18.07 11.38
C ARG A 392 4.59 17.10 11.44
N TYR A 393 4.44 16.04 12.22
CA TYR A 393 5.28 14.85 12.15
C TYR A 393 4.61 13.78 11.29
N ASN A 394 5.39 12.85 10.75
CA ASN A 394 4.97 11.66 10.04
C ASN A 394 5.32 10.40 10.84
N THR A 395 4.34 9.50 10.95
CA THR A 395 4.45 8.19 11.63
C THR A 395 5.01 7.09 10.72
N GLY A 396 5.09 7.35 9.41
CA GLY A 396 5.47 6.36 8.40
C GLY A 396 4.35 5.42 7.97
N SER A 397 3.12 5.59 8.48
CA SER A 397 1.99 4.69 8.19
C SER A 397 0.64 5.42 8.06
N ARG A 398 0.65 6.65 7.52
CA ARG A 398 -0.56 7.46 7.33
C ARG A 398 -1.57 6.83 6.37
N LEU A 399 -2.86 6.98 6.68
CA LEU A 399 -3.96 6.43 5.86
C LEU A 399 -4.05 7.00 4.44
N GLY A 400 -3.55 8.23 4.19
CA GLY A 400 -3.56 8.83 2.85
C GLY A 400 -2.74 8.07 1.81
N ILE A 401 -1.67 7.38 2.24
CA ILE A 401 -0.81 6.57 1.36
C ILE A 401 -1.27 5.10 1.38
N TYR A 402 -2.07 4.71 2.39
CA TYR A 402 -2.45 3.32 2.63
C TYR A 402 -3.28 2.68 1.52
N ASN A 403 -4.08 3.48 0.81
CA ASN A 403 -4.90 3.02 -0.31
C ASN A 403 -4.13 2.82 -1.62
N LYS A 404 -2.81 3.07 -1.63
CA LYS A 404 -1.90 2.75 -2.75
C LYS A 404 -2.36 3.24 -4.13
N LYS A 405 -2.89 4.47 -4.20
CA LYS A 405 -3.45 5.07 -5.43
C LYS A 405 -4.53 4.22 -6.12
N LEU A 406 -5.30 3.43 -5.36
CA LEU A 406 -6.42 2.64 -5.88
C LEU A 406 -7.77 3.37 -5.79
N ASN A 407 -7.80 4.70 -5.99
CA ASN A 407 -9.07 5.40 -6.09
C ASN A 407 -9.82 4.96 -7.39
N PRO A 408 -11.13 4.66 -7.34
CA PRO A 408 -11.87 4.18 -8.51
C PRO A 408 -11.80 5.08 -9.75
N SER A 409 -11.95 6.39 -9.58
CA SER A 409 -11.93 7.33 -10.72
C SER A 409 -10.51 7.51 -11.28
N PHE A 410 -9.49 7.46 -10.43
CA PHE A 410 -8.09 7.43 -10.86
C PHE A 410 -7.76 6.19 -11.69
N ILE A 411 -8.16 4.99 -11.23
CA ILE A 411 -7.90 3.74 -11.98
C ILE A 411 -8.51 3.81 -13.37
N ARG A 412 -9.78 4.26 -13.50
CA ARG A 412 -10.43 4.43 -14.80
C ARG A 412 -9.63 5.36 -15.72
N ASN A 413 -9.16 6.49 -15.20
CA ASN A 413 -8.34 7.43 -15.97
C ASN A 413 -7.01 6.82 -16.43
N ILE A 414 -6.38 5.95 -15.63
CA ILE A 414 -5.16 5.25 -16.03
C ILE A 414 -5.43 4.23 -17.14
N PHE A 415 -6.48 3.42 -17.03
CA PHE A 415 -6.85 2.49 -18.11
C PHE A 415 -7.26 3.23 -19.38
N SER A 416 -7.94 4.38 -19.28
CA SER A 416 -8.36 5.15 -20.45
C SER A 416 -7.21 5.81 -21.24
N ARG A 417 -6.03 5.97 -20.62
CA ARG A 417 -4.87 6.64 -21.23
C ARG A 417 -3.87 5.69 -21.89
N ASN A 418 -3.92 4.40 -21.53
CA ASN A 418 -3.11 3.34 -22.12
C ASN A 418 -3.95 2.62 -23.16
#